data_AF-A0A9N8HPX5-F1
#
_entry.id   AF-A0A9N8HPX5-F1
#
_cell.length_a   1.000
_cell.length_b   1.000
_cell.length_c   1.000
_cell.angle_alpha   90.00
_cell.angle_beta   90.00
_cell.angle_gamma   90.00
#
_symmetry.space_group_name_H-M   'P 1'
#
loop_
_entity.id
_entity.type
_entity.pdbx_description
1 polymer ?
#
loop_
_entity_poly.entity_id
_entity_poly.type
_entity_poly.pdbx_seq_one_letter_code
_entity_poly.pdbx_strand_id
1 'polypeptide(L)'
;MMIFRGGVFSLGYMLLVTLFPTINKALANELATMPETPNLGDPILSGYHFRITVVEQLGYVDIETDKETGELSFSGYLVDVLKEVSKEHRGNFTYELATPSGFGSKCEGRLNWTKGEGFNSTTEVLDHPESYGIPFQAQYKCGESDVNDRPLSAYSTDMYWSLYYITPERLKVNRFTVPYKPPGKGTLGMMGTATYIYSFDDLVANHSDRPICAFANTAYVDSLRMTFPELTINLVHKPEGIHKALSDGTCDIFVGAYAELSDMVRVYSETGRCQAHGLPIGMIGEPMEFGLNYFSIGVRTDLPNEVLDTLNYWLLALMACFPADPEGICFEDGDGGSLSQLYDGRGGTGFECGYVQFPVLESAGGLHPGVIAAIVVVPVILVLLGSMVYHVYQLKAQEKRMKKRFIQQLARNIDIGESAREIPADKLTEAFKHIGGEDGLISKQDLAQWLNDLHMDFLSESDFDRLWDTMDMEGRGVVEPLDFFAFLSECGPQFKEVHMEYSSLPKIERQKLASRRLSNISAMGEEGVKQMERRNNRRSRLTVQNTRASDSKSGRSLSGSC
;
A
#
# COMPACT_ATOMS: atom_id res chain seq x y z
N MET A 1 5.74 6.52 -15.12
CA MET A 1 6.34 5.65 -16.16
C MET A 1 7.61 5.04 -15.56
N MET A 2 7.46 3.90 -14.88
CA MET A 2 8.54 3.17 -14.20
C MET A 2 9.07 2.07 -15.14
N ILE A 3 10.38 2.03 -15.32
CA ILE A 3 11.07 1.03 -16.13
C ILE A 3 11.35 -0.20 -15.27
N PHE A 4 10.71 -1.32 -15.59
CA PHE A 4 11.00 -2.64 -15.05
C PHE A 4 12.39 -3.11 -15.52
N ARG A 5 13.27 -3.50 -14.58
CA ARG A 5 14.45 -4.33 -14.83
C ARG A 5 14.15 -5.74 -14.34
N GLY A 6 13.78 -6.62 -15.25
CA GLY A 6 13.73 -8.07 -15.03
C GLY A 6 14.58 -8.76 -16.10
N GLY A 7 15.49 -9.64 -15.68
CA GLY A 7 16.17 -10.53 -16.61
C GLY A 7 17.61 -10.90 -16.28
N VAL A 8 17.86 -11.57 -15.14
CA VAL A 8 19.03 -12.46 -14.97
C VAL A 8 18.72 -13.51 -13.88
N PHE A 9 17.85 -14.49 -14.13
CA PHE A 9 17.73 -15.65 -13.20
C PHE A 9 17.33 -16.99 -13.84
N SER A 10 17.33 -17.14 -15.17
CA SER A 10 16.85 -18.38 -15.81
C SER A 10 17.92 -19.32 -16.38
N LEU A 11 19.21 -18.98 -16.35
CA LEU A 11 20.27 -19.86 -16.92
C LEU A 11 21.01 -20.74 -15.89
N GLY A 12 20.81 -20.55 -14.59
CA GLY A 12 21.47 -21.37 -13.56
C GLY A 12 20.84 -22.75 -13.36
N TYR A 13 19.55 -22.90 -13.62
CA TYR A 13 18.82 -24.14 -13.33
C TYR A 13 18.97 -25.22 -14.41
N MET A 14 19.27 -24.86 -15.66
CA MET A 14 19.47 -25.85 -16.73
C MET A 14 20.86 -26.51 -16.73
N LEU A 15 21.86 -25.91 -16.06
CA LEU A 15 23.21 -26.49 -16.01
C LEU A 15 23.38 -27.56 -14.91
N LEU A 16 22.51 -27.57 -13.89
CA LEU A 16 22.57 -28.55 -12.80
C LEU A 16 21.94 -29.90 -13.18
N VAL A 17 20.97 -29.92 -14.11
CA VAL A 17 20.26 -31.14 -14.53
C VAL A 17 21.09 -32.00 -15.50
N THR A 18 22.06 -31.42 -16.21
CA THR A 18 22.85 -32.14 -17.21
C THR A 18 24.16 -32.73 -16.68
N LEU A 19 24.66 -32.26 -15.52
CA LEU A 19 25.95 -32.70 -14.97
C LEU A 19 25.88 -33.89 -13.99
N PHE A 20 24.69 -34.33 -13.55
CA PHE A 20 24.55 -35.44 -12.59
C PHE A 20 23.46 -36.48 -12.92
N PRO A 21 23.45 -37.09 -14.12
CA PRO A 21 22.49 -38.16 -14.45
C PRO A 21 22.66 -39.41 -13.57
N THR A 22 23.84 -39.61 -12.96
CA THR A 22 24.12 -40.74 -12.07
C THR A 22 23.58 -40.57 -10.65
N ILE A 23 23.49 -39.34 -10.12
CA ILE A 23 22.93 -39.09 -8.79
C ILE A 23 21.41 -39.30 -8.81
N ASN A 24 20.73 -38.88 -9.88
CA ASN A 24 19.29 -39.11 -10.01
C ASN A 24 18.91 -40.60 -10.09
N LYS A 25 19.77 -41.47 -10.67
CA LYS A 25 19.51 -42.92 -10.68
C LYS A 25 19.75 -43.59 -9.33
N ALA A 26 20.76 -43.15 -8.58
CA ALA A 26 21.02 -43.66 -7.24
C ALA A 26 19.92 -43.24 -6.26
N LEU A 27 19.50 -41.97 -6.31
CA LEU A 27 18.41 -41.46 -5.49
C LEU A 27 17.06 -42.08 -5.86
N ALA A 28 16.78 -42.25 -7.16
CA ALA A 28 15.56 -42.92 -7.60
C ALA A 28 15.52 -44.41 -7.21
N ASN A 29 16.66 -45.10 -7.22
CA ASN A 29 16.73 -46.48 -6.75
C ASN A 29 16.62 -46.58 -5.21
N GLU A 30 17.18 -45.64 -4.44
CA GLU A 30 16.96 -45.59 -2.99
C GLU A 30 15.49 -45.27 -2.64
N LEU A 31 14.86 -44.32 -3.33
CA LEU A 31 13.43 -44.02 -3.19
C LEU A 31 12.54 -45.22 -3.58
N ALA A 32 12.95 -46.01 -4.59
CA ALA A 32 12.23 -47.23 -4.98
C ALA A 32 12.40 -48.40 -3.99
N THR A 33 13.35 -48.30 -3.06
CA THR A 33 13.60 -49.31 -2.02
C THR A 33 13.20 -48.88 -0.62
N MET A 34 12.62 -47.69 -0.45
CA MET A 34 11.98 -47.36 0.83
C MET A 34 10.84 -48.35 1.03
N PRO A 35 10.79 -49.06 2.16
CA PRO A 35 9.70 -49.98 2.44
C PRO A 35 8.39 -49.19 2.28
N GLU A 36 7.44 -49.75 1.52
CA GLU A 36 6.09 -49.19 1.43
C GLU A 36 5.66 -48.85 2.86
N THR A 37 5.47 -47.55 3.12
CA THR A 37 4.97 -47.11 4.43
C THR A 37 3.72 -47.94 4.68
N PRO A 38 3.66 -48.69 5.79
CA PRO A 38 2.50 -49.51 6.08
C PRO A 38 1.29 -48.62 5.92
N ASN A 39 0.33 -49.07 5.11
CA ASN A 39 -0.92 -48.36 4.86
C ASN A 39 -1.73 -48.40 6.17
N LEU A 40 -1.28 -47.61 7.16
CA LEU A 40 -2.05 -47.26 8.33
C LEU A 40 -3.21 -46.48 7.76
N GLY A 41 -4.38 -47.11 7.70
CA GLY A 41 -5.60 -46.40 7.38
C GLY A 41 -5.74 -45.17 8.27
N ASP A 42 -6.58 -44.23 7.83
CA ASP A 42 -6.82 -43.01 8.58
C ASP A 42 -7.24 -43.33 10.04
N PRO A 43 -6.79 -42.54 11.02
CA PRO A 43 -7.09 -42.80 12.42
C PRO A 43 -8.59 -42.63 12.70
N ILE A 44 -9.19 -43.61 13.37
CA ILE A 44 -10.61 -43.66 13.74
C ILE A 44 -10.78 -43.91 15.24
N LEU A 45 -11.87 -43.41 15.82
CA LEU A 45 -12.27 -43.58 17.22
C LEU A 45 -13.59 -44.37 17.31
N SER A 46 -13.71 -45.43 16.53
CA SER A 46 -14.91 -46.29 16.52
C SER A 46 -15.22 -46.84 17.90
N GLY A 47 -16.47 -46.66 18.35
CA GLY A 47 -16.94 -47.09 19.67
C GLY A 47 -16.69 -46.08 20.80
N TYR A 48 -16.01 -44.96 20.54
CA TYR A 48 -15.95 -43.87 21.50
C TYR A 48 -17.25 -43.06 21.51
N HIS A 49 -17.65 -42.66 22.72
CA HIS A 49 -18.70 -41.68 22.96
C HIS A 49 -18.12 -40.57 23.84
N PHE A 50 -18.18 -39.34 23.39
CA PHE A 50 -17.64 -38.19 24.11
C PHE A 50 -18.74 -37.27 24.61
N ARG A 51 -18.61 -36.84 25.86
CA ARG A 51 -19.40 -35.74 26.38
C ARG A 51 -18.61 -34.45 26.22
N ILE A 52 -19.14 -33.48 25.48
CA ILE A 52 -18.37 -32.30 25.05
C ILE A 52 -19.04 -31.04 25.61
N THR A 53 -18.29 -30.25 26.36
CA THR A 53 -18.75 -28.93 26.78
C THR A 53 -18.55 -27.92 25.66
N VAL A 54 -19.63 -27.22 25.30
CA VAL A 54 -19.63 -26.07 24.39
C VAL A 54 -20.10 -24.83 25.14
N VAL A 55 -19.70 -23.65 24.66
CA VAL A 55 -20.07 -22.36 25.27
C VAL A 55 -20.72 -21.51 24.19
N GLU A 56 -21.87 -20.91 24.53
CA GLU A 56 -22.63 -20.04 23.64
C GLU A 56 -21.73 -18.91 23.15
N GLN A 57 -21.61 -18.82 21.83
CA GLN A 57 -20.80 -17.83 21.18
C GLN A 57 -21.34 -17.57 19.78
N LEU A 58 -21.82 -16.33 19.57
CA LEU A 58 -22.52 -15.89 18.38
C LEU A 58 -21.83 -16.34 17.08
N GLY A 59 -22.52 -17.14 16.26
CA GLY A 59 -22.06 -17.66 14.97
C GLY A 59 -21.09 -18.85 15.03
N TYR A 60 -20.49 -19.11 16.19
CA TYR A 60 -19.55 -20.22 16.40
C TYR A 60 -20.21 -21.42 17.07
N VAL A 61 -20.97 -21.16 18.14
CA VAL A 61 -21.82 -22.11 18.85
C VAL A 61 -23.08 -21.36 19.24
N ASP A 62 -24.13 -21.51 18.44
CA ASP A 62 -25.43 -20.95 18.71
C ASP A 62 -26.27 -21.99 19.47
N ILE A 63 -26.88 -21.57 20.57
CA ILE A 63 -27.64 -22.44 21.45
C ILE A 63 -29.08 -21.94 21.48
N GLU A 64 -30.02 -22.77 21.04
CA GLU A 64 -31.44 -22.47 21.16
C GLU A 64 -32.05 -23.40 22.20
N THR A 65 -32.88 -22.85 23.08
CA THR A 65 -33.65 -23.63 24.05
C THR A 65 -35.09 -23.71 23.57
N ASP A 66 -35.58 -24.92 23.33
CA ASP A 66 -37.00 -25.15 23.06
C ASP A 66 -37.83 -24.73 24.28
N LYS A 67 -38.81 -23.86 24.05
CA LYS A 67 -39.60 -23.26 25.14
C LYS A 67 -40.56 -24.23 25.80
N GLU A 68 -40.96 -25.29 25.10
CA GLU A 68 -41.92 -26.28 25.56
C GLU A 68 -41.23 -27.45 26.25
N THR A 69 -40.16 -27.97 25.65
CA THR A 69 -39.45 -29.16 26.16
C THR A 69 -38.26 -28.80 27.04
N GLY A 70 -37.69 -27.60 26.91
CA GLY A 70 -36.42 -27.22 27.52
C GLY A 70 -35.21 -27.90 26.84
N GLU A 71 -35.42 -28.61 25.73
CA GLU A 71 -34.35 -29.26 24.98
C GLU A 71 -33.44 -28.20 24.34
N LEU A 72 -32.14 -28.47 24.39
CA LEU A 72 -31.13 -27.60 23.79
C LEU A 72 -30.81 -28.08 22.38
N SER A 73 -30.90 -27.18 21.40
CA SER A 73 -30.37 -27.40 20.06
C SER A 73 -29.08 -26.61 19.90
N PHE A 74 -28.14 -27.17 19.14
CA PHE A 74 -26.81 -26.61 18.94
C PHE A 74 -26.54 -26.45 17.45
N SER A 75 -26.08 -25.26 17.06
CA SER A 75 -25.67 -24.94 15.70
C SER A 75 -24.46 -24.01 15.70
N GLY A 76 -24.04 -23.54 14.53
CA GLY A 76 -22.87 -22.66 14.38
C GLY A 76 -21.63 -23.37 13.83
N TYR A 77 -20.61 -22.57 13.51
CA TYR A 77 -19.40 -23.04 12.82
C TYR A 77 -18.71 -24.22 13.53
N LEU A 78 -18.46 -24.13 14.83
CA LEU A 78 -17.71 -25.15 15.57
C LEU A 78 -18.51 -26.44 15.74
N VAL A 79 -19.84 -26.34 15.82
CA VAL A 79 -20.72 -27.51 15.83
C VAL A 79 -20.64 -28.25 14.48
N ASP A 80 -20.58 -27.51 13.37
CA ASP A 80 -20.42 -28.11 12.06
C ASP A 80 -19.03 -28.73 11.85
N VAL A 81 -17.97 -28.11 12.37
CA VAL A 81 -16.63 -28.73 12.42
C VAL A 81 -16.66 -30.03 13.22
N LEU A 82 -17.36 -30.07 14.36
CA LEU A 82 -17.48 -31.29 15.17
C LEU A 82 -18.21 -32.41 14.41
N LYS A 83 -19.37 -32.10 13.83
CA LYS A 83 -20.12 -33.06 12.98
C LYS A 83 -19.25 -33.62 11.88
N GLU A 84 -18.47 -32.75 11.26
CA GLU A 84 -17.60 -33.06 10.12
C GLU A 84 -16.40 -33.92 10.54
N VAL A 85 -15.84 -33.73 11.73
CA VAL A 85 -14.78 -34.58 12.30
C VAL A 85 -15.33 -35.93 12.80
N SER A 86 -16.58 -35.98 13.27
CA SER A 86 -17.16 -37.19 13.86
C SER A 86 -17.72 -38.20 12.85
N LYS A 87 -17.78 -37.87 11.55
CA LYS A 87 -18.37 -38.74 10.50
C LYS A 87 -17.76 -40.15 10.50
N GLU A 88 -18.54 -41.14 10.05
CA GLU A 88 -18.18 -42.56 10.04
C GLU A 88 -16.89 -42.85 9.24
N HIS A 89 -16.68 -42.18 8.11
CA HIS A 89 -15.48 -42.30 7.29
C HIS A 89 -14.30 -41.46 7.82
N ARG A 90 -14.44 -40.84 8.99
CA ARG A 90 -13.43 -39.98 9.62
C ARG A 90 -13.12 -40.38 11.05
N GLY A 91 -13.38 -39.51 12.02
CA GLY A 91 -13.17 -39.81 13.42
C GLY A 91 -14.07 -40.94 13.93
N ASN A 92 -15.20 -41.22 13.29
CA ASN A 92 -16.13 -42.32 13.60
C ASN A 92 -16.46 -42.44 15.11
N PHE A 93 -16.78 -41.33 15.76
CA PHE A 93 -17.16 -41.32 17.16
C PHE A 93 -18.54 -40.68 17.31
N THR A 94 -19.21 -41.02 18.41
CA THR A 94 -20.46 -40.36 18.80
C THR A 94 -20.19 -39.33 19.89
N TYR A 95 -21.09 -38.37 20.05
CA TYR A 95 -20.95 -37.37 21.09
C TYR A 95 -22.30 -36.87 21.58
N GLU A 96 -22.29 -36.27 22.76
CA GLU A 96 -23.36 -35.40 23.25
C GLU A 96 -22.78 -34.03 23.60
N LEU A 97 -23.55 -32.97 23.33
CA LEU A 97 -23.17 -31.60 23.64
C LEU A 97 -23.84 -31.15 24.93
N ALA A 98 -23.07 -30.50 25.78
CA ALA A 98 -23.55 -29.88 27.00
C ALA A 98 -23.06 -28.44 27.10
N THR A 99 -23.89 -27.56 27.65
CA THR A 99 -23.47 -26.22 28.09
C THR A 99 -22.62 -26.34 29.36
N PRO A 100 -22.07 -25.24 29.89
CA PRO A 100 -21.43 -25.28 31.20
C PRO A 100 -22.40 -25.69 32.31
N SER A 101 -21.97 -26.62 33.15
CA SER A 101 -22.84 -27.32 34.12
C SER A 101 -23.34 -26.44 35.26
N GLY A 102 -22.60 -25.37 35.59
CA GLY A 102 -22.80 -24.56 36.79
C GLY A 102 -22.12 -25.11 38.05
N PHE A 103 -21.56 -26.33 38.03
CA PHE A 103 -20.90 -26.96 39.19
C PHE A 103 -19.39 -26.77 39.23
N GLY A 104 -18.80 -26.44 38.09
CA GLY A 104 -17.36 -26.19 37.94
C GLY A 104 -16.82 -25.20 38.96
N SER A 105 -15.60 -25.44 39.42
CA SER A 105 -14.93 -24.65 40.46
C SER A 105 -14.74 -23.18 40.09
N LYS A 106 -14.75 -22.86 38.79
CA LYS A 106 -14.64 -21.50 38.25
C LYS A 106 -15.96 -20.93 37.73
N CYS A 107 -17.11 -21.57 38.00
CA CYS A 107 -18.41 -21.02 37.63
C CYS A 107 -18.79 -19.83 38.52
N GLU A 108 -19.31 -18.78 37.92
CA GLU A 108 -19.90 -17.65 38.65
C GLU A 108 -21.34 -17.97 39.01
N GLY A 109 -21.69 -17.84 40.29
CA GLY A 109 -22.95 -18.39 40.81
C GLY A 109 -22.91 -19.91 40.91
N ARG A 110 -21.74 -20.47 41.22
CA ARG A 110 -21.51 -21.92 41.33
C ARG A 110 -22.62 -22.62 42.12
N LEU A 111 -23.19 -23.64 41.51
CA LEU A 111 -24.19 -24.50 42.13
C LEU A 111 -23.53 -25.38 43.19
N ASN A 112 -24.19 -25.51 44.34
CA ASN A 112 -23.71 -26.37 45.41
C ASN A 112 -24.14 -27.81 45.14
N TRP A 113 -23.17 -28.72 45.30
CA TRP A 113 -23.46 -30.13 45.29
C TRP A 113 -24.12 -30.54 46.61
N THR A 114 -25.43 -30.69 46.62
CA THR A 114 -26.10 -31.45 47.69
C THR A 114 -26.02 -32.91 47.31
N LYS A 115 -25.06 -33.64 47.90
CA LYS A 115 -25.06 -35.10 47.84
C LYS A 115 -26.38 -35.55 48.43
N GLY A 116 -27.29 -36.08 47.60
CA GLY A 116 -28.62 -36.46 48.06
C GLY A 116 -28.50 -37.32 49.33
N GLU A 117 -29.27 -37.01 50.36
CA GLU A 117 -29.28 -37.73 51.65
C GLU A 117 -29.87 -39.15 51.53
N GLY A 118 -29.73 -39.79 50.36
CA GLY A 118 -30.03 -41.19 50.09
C GLY A 118 -28.80 -42.06 50.34
N PHE A 119 -28.69 -42.54 51.58
CA PHE A 119 -27.73 -43.54 52.03
C PHE A 119 -27.70 -44.74 51.05
N ASN A 120 -26.59 -44.92 50.30
CA ASN A 120 -26.27 -46.01 49.34
C ASN A 120 -26.54 -45.84 47.83
N SER A 121 -26.90 -44.66 47.32
CA SER A 121 -26.88 -44.48 45.85
C SER A 121 -25.44 -44.22 45.36
N THR A 122 -24.83 -45.18 44.68
CA THR A 122 -23.56 -45.02 43.97
C THR A 122 -23.68 -44.17 42.71
N THR A 123 -24.91 -43.88 42.27
CA THR A 123 -25.20 -42.96 41.17
C THR A 123 -25.34 -41.54 41.73
N GLU A 124 -24.33 -40.72 41.47
CA GLU A 124 -24.39 -39.27 41.58
C GLU A 124 -25.42 -38.75 40.57
N VAL A 125 -26.65 -38.52 41.03
CA VAL A 125 -27.67 -37.89 40.18
C VAL A 125 -27.43 -36.38 40.21
N LEU A 126 -27.11 -35.81 39.05
CA LEU A 126 -27.19 -34.36 38.83
C LEU A 126 -28.67 -33.97 38.81
N ASP A 127 -29.24 -33.68 39.97
CA ASP A 127 -30.62 -33.21 40.08
C ASP A 127 -30.64 -31.80 40.67
N HIS A 128 -30.02 -30.86 39.96
CA HIS A 128 -30.22 -29.43 40.22
C HIS A 128 -30.97 -28.82 39.04
N PRO A 129 -32.14 -28.19 39.25
CA PRO A 129 -33.00 -27.71 38.16
C PRO A 129 -32.35 -26.60 37.31
N GLU A 130 -31.33 -25.93 37.87
CA GLU A 130 -30.57 -24.88 37.17
C GLU A 130 -29.28 -25.37 36.49
N SER A 131 -28.94 -26.67 36.64
CA SER A 131 -27.76 -27.22 35.97
C SER A 131 -27.89 -27.09 34.45
N TYR A 132 -26.79 -26.77 33.77
CA TYR A 132 -26.77 -26.51 32.32
C TYR A 132 -27.66 -25.34 31.85
N GLY A 133 -28.19 -24.55 32.80
CA GLY A 133 -29.15 -23.48 32.54
C GLY A 133 -28.55 -22.26 31.84
N ILE A 134 -29.43 -21.41 31.32
CA ILE A 134 -29.13 -20.15 30.61
C ILE A 134 -28.07 -19.27 31.30
N PRO A 135 -28.02 -19.12 32.65
CA PRO A 135 -27.00 -18.29 33.30
C PRO A 135 -25.55 -18.76 33.08
N PHE A 136 -25.36 -20.04 32.73
CA PHE A 136 -24.03 -20.65 32.57
C PHE A 136 -23.62 -20.82 31.11
N GLN A 137 -24.55 -20.72 30.16
CA GLN A 137 -24.33 -21.02 28.73
C GLN A 137 -23.15 -20.24 28.11
N ALA A 138 -22.97 -18.97 28.49
CA ALA A 138 -21.87 -18.11 28.03
C ALA A 138 -20.66 -18.05 28.99
N GLN A 139 -20.61 -18.87 30.04
CA GLN A 139 -19.52 -18.82 31.04
C GLN A 139 -18.32 -19.70 30.64
N TYR A 140 -17.36 -19.13 29.91
CA TYR A 140 -16.14 -19.81 29.45
C TYR A 140 -15.36 -20.53 30.55
N LYS A 141 -15.02 -19.86 31.66
CA LYS A 141 -14.31 -20.50 32.78
C LYS A 141 -15.12 -21.60 33.46
N CYS A 142 -16.46 -21.52 33.44
CA CYS A 142 -17.32 -22.57 33.98
C CYS A 142 -17.20 -23.85 33.14
N GLY A 143 -17.30 -23.72 31.81
CA GLY A 143 -17.13 -24.87 30.92
C GLY A 143 -15.70 -25.42 30.92
N GLU A 144 -14.70 -24.55 31.09
CA GLU A 144 -13.31 -24.99 31.29
C GLU A 144 -13.20 -25.89 32.54
N SER A 145 -13.88 -25.53 33.62
CA SER A 145 -13.90 -26.35 34.84
C SER A 145 -14.59 -27.69 34.67
N ASP A 146 -15.63 -27.80 33.83
CA ASP A 146 -16.29 -29.08 33.55
C ASP A 146 -15.33 -30.13 32.99
N VAL A 147 -14.33 -29.71 32.21
CA VAL A 147 -13.30 -30.62 31.67
C VAL A 147 -12.16 -30.85 32.65
N ASN A 148 -11.73 -29.79 33.35
CA ASN A 148 -10.46 -29.77 34.07
C ASN A 148 -10.54 -30.07 35.55
N ASP A 149 -11.71 -29.89 36.18
CA ASP A 149 -11.84 -30.13 37.60
C ASP A 149 -11.54 -31.60 37.94
N ARG A 150 -10.90 -31.80 39.10
CA ARG A 150 -10.56 -33.12 39.62
C ARG A 150 -10.93 -33.22 41.10
N PRO A 151 -11.39 -34.39 41.58
CA PRO A 151 -11.64 -35.63 40.82
C PRO A 151 -12.79 -35.50 39.81
N LEU A 152 -12.84 -36.40 38.84
CA LEU A 152 -13.96 -36.46 37.88
C LEU A 152 -15.27 -36.72 38.62
N SER A 153 -16.33 -36.12 38.11
CA SER A 153 -17.68 -36.20 38.68
C SER A 153 -18.70 -36.44 37.57
N ALA A 154 -19.97 -36.63 37.92
CA ALA A 154 -21.03 -36.80 36.93
C ALA A 154 -21.28 -35.57 36.03
N TYR A 155 -20.80 -34.36 36.39
CA TYR A 155 -20.90 -33.18 35.53
C TYR A 155 -19.71 -33.02 34.58
N SER A 156 -18.65 -33.79 34.81
CA SER A 156 -17.42 -33.67 34.04
C SER A 156 -17.63 -34.06 32.59
N THR A 157 -16.88 -33.41 31.71
CA THR A 157 -16.89 -33.65 30.27
C THR A 157 -15.49 -34.05 29.79
N ASP A 158 -15.41 -34.56 28.56
CA ASP A 158 -14.19 -35.10 27.95
C ASP A 158 -13.42 -34.03 27.17
N MET A 159 -14.14 -33.05 26.61
CA MET A 159 -13.57 -32.01 25.76
C MET A 159 -14.27 -30.68 25.96
N TYR A 160 -13.52 -29.60 25.71
CA TYR A 160 -14.00 -28.23 25.62
C TYR A 160 -13.93 -27.77 24.17
N TRP A 161 -15.08 -27.53 23.55
CA TRP A 161 -15.22 -27.28 22.11
C TRP A 161 -15.85 -25.91 21.86
N SER A 162 -15.03 -24.86 21.87
CA SER A 162 -15.41 -23.47 21.57
C SER A 162 -14.15 -22.71 21.12
N LEU A 163 -14.18 -21.37 20.94
CA LEU A 163 -12.99 -20.56 20.69
C LEU A 163 -12.09 -20.49 21.93
N TYR A 164 -11.38 -21.58 22.19
CA TYR A 164 -10.63 -21.81 23.41
C TYR A 164 -9.16 -21.43 23.21
N TYR A 165 -8.81 -20.23 23.65
CA TYR A 165 -7.43 -19.76 23.61
C TYR A 165 -6.47 -20.70 24.33
N ILE A 166 -5.35 -21.01 23.66
CA ILE A 166 -4.23 -21.73 24.27
C ILE A 166 -3.50 -20.76 25.20
N THR A 167 -3.42 -21.07 26.49
CA THR A 167 -2.64 -20.31 27.48
C THR A 167 -1.69 -21.21 28.26
N PRO A 168 -0.60 -20.66 28.84
CA PRO A 168 0.30 -21.44 29.69
C PRO A 168 -0.40 -22.14 30.85
N GLU A 169 -1.40 -21.51 31.46
CA GLU A 169 -2.19 -22.08 32.55
C GLU A 169 -3.02 -23.26 32.08
N ARG A 170 -3.66 -23.12 30.91
CA ARG A 170 -4.51 -24.18 30.35
C ARG A 170 -3.69 -25.38 29.87
N LEU A 171 -2.47 -25.16 29.36
CA LEU A 171 -1.54 -26.23 28.97
C LEU A 171 -1.12 -27.14 30.14
N LYS A 172 -1.25 -26.67 31.39
CA LYS A 172 -0.96 -27.48 32.58
C LYS A 172 -2.08 -28.47 32.91
N VAL A 173 -3.29 -28.22 32.43
CA VAL A 173 -4.51 -28.98 32.81
C VAL A 173 -5.24 -29.60 31.62
N ASN A 174 -4.95 -29.17 30.39
CA ASN A 174 -5.47 -29.73 29.14
C ASN A 174 -4.34 -30.16 28.22
N ARG A 175 -4.65 -31.12 27.35
CA ARG A 175 -4.00 -31.24 26.06
C ARG A 175 -4.80 -30.46 25.03
N PHE A 176 -4.14 -30.01 23.97
CA PHE A 176 -4.77 -29.20 22.95
C PHE A 176 -4.62 -29.84 21.59
N THR A 177 -5.66 -29.76 20.77
CA THR A 177 -5.53 -30.11 19.36
C THR A 177 -4.60 -29.14 18.64
N VAL A 178 -4.24 -29.44 17.39
CA VAL A 178 -3.63 -28.48 16.50
C VAL A 178 -4.46 -27.19 16.48
N PRO A 179 -3.83 -26.02 16.53
CA PRO A 179 -4.54 -24.77 16.41
C PRO A 179 -5.37 -24.74 15.13
N TYR A 180 -6.64 -24.40 15.27
CA TYR A 180 -7.47 -24.05 14.13
C TYR A 180 -7.71 -22.55 14.18
N LYS A 181 -7.72 -21.93 13.00
CA LYS A 181 -7.92 -20.50 12.87
C LYS A 181 -9.16 -20.29 11.99
N PRO A 182 -10.29 -19.82 12.56
CA PRO A 182 -11.37 -19.37 11.70
C PRO A 182 -10.84 -18.26 10.76
N PRO A 183 -11.43 -18.07 9.57
CA PRO A 183 -11.04 -17.00 8.64
C PRO A 183 -11.07 -15.63 9.31
N GLY A 184 -9.90 -15.14 9.73
CA GLY A 184 -9.74 -13.92 10.52
C GLY A 184 -8.49 -14.01 11.41
N LYS A 185 -7.97 -12.88 11.93
CA LYS A 185 -6.89 -12.93 12.94
C LYS A 185 -7.47 -13.51 14.22
N GLY A 186 -6.82 -14.52 14.81
CA GLY A 186 -7.27 -15.13 16.08
C GLY A 186 -6.95 -14.27 17.31
N THR A 187 -6.34 -13.10 17.11
CA THR A 187 -5.94 -12.19 18.18
C THR A 187 -7.10 -11.35 18.70
N LEU A 188 -6.84 -10.60 19.77
CA LEU A 188 -7.83 -9.71 20.34
C LEU A 188 -8.07 -8.50 19.44
N GLY A 189 -9.33 -8.16 19.23
CA GLY A 189 -9.77 -6.97 18.54
C GLY A 189 -10.48 -6.01 19.47
N MET A 190 -10.77 -4.82 18.95
CA MET A 190 -11.65 -3.84 19.58
C MET A 190 -12.83 -3.58 18.65
N MET A 191 -14.02 -3.46 19.22
CA MET A 191 -15.20 -2.93 18.53
C MET A 191 -15.85 -1.85 19.40
N GLY A 192 -16.64 -0.97 18.81
CA GLY A 192 -17.38 0.02 19.58
C GLY A 192 -17.71 1.26 18.78
N THR A 193 -17.97 2.36 19.48
CA THR A 193 -18.31 3.67 18.92
C THR A 193 -17.16 4.67 19.00
N ALA A 194 -16.09 4.31 19.71
CA ALA A 194 -14.95 5.18 19.97
C ALA A 194 -14.16 5.52 18.72
N THR A 195 -14.21 6.79 18.31
CA THR A 195 -13.40 7.34 17.22
C THR A 195 -12.03 7.82 17.71
N TYR A 196 -11.11 8.05 16.76
CA TYR A 196 -9.73 8.47 17.01
C TYR A 196 -8.89 7.49 17.83
N ILE A 197 -9.30 6.22 17.90
CA ILE A 197 -8.51 5.11 18.43
C ILE A 197 -8.15 4.18 17.28
N TYR A 198 -6.86 3.86 17.10
CA TYR A 198 -6.40 2.99 16.00
C TYR A 198 -5.59 1.76 16.38
N SER A 199 -5.22 1.64 17.65
CA SER A 199 -4.50 0.49 18.15
C SER A 199 -4.70 0.37 19.66
N PHE A 200 -4.31 -0.77 20.24
CA PHE A 200 -4.27 -0.91 21.70
C PHE A 200 -3.29 0.06 22.35
N ASP A 201 -2.16 0.38 21.71
CA ASP A 201 -1.20 1.36 22.23
C ASP A 201 -1.83 2.75 22.32
N ASP A 202 -2.64 3.11 21.32
CA ASP A 202 -3.38 4.38 21.29
C ASP A 202 -4.53 4.39 22.32
N LEU A 203 -5.21 3.26 22.50
CA LEU A 203 -6.18 3.09 23.59
C LEU A 203 -5.50 3.33 24.95
N VAL A 204 -4.37 2.70 25.21
CA VAL A 204 -3.59 2.88 26.45
C VAL A 204 -3.14 4.33 26.63
N ALA A 205 -2.74 5.01 25.56
CA ALA A 205 -2.36 6.42 25.64
C ALA A 205 -3.55 7.35 25.95
N ASN A 206 -4.78 6.97 25.55
CA ASN A 206 -5.97 7.84 25.56
C ASN A 206 -7.17 7.27 26.34
N HIS A 207 -6.96 6.35 27.29
CA HIS A 207 -8.03 5.62 27.98
C HIS A 207 -8.73 6.39 29.10
N SER A 208 -8.21 7.54 29.56
CA SER A 208 -8.61 8.15 30.84
C SER A 208 -10.12 8.45 30.97
N ASP A 209 -10.79 8.68 29.84
CA ASP A 209 -12.19 9.09 29.80
C ASP A 209 -13.11 8.08 29.09
N ARG A 210 -12.61 6.88 28.74
CA ARG A 210 -13.35 5.92 27.92
C ARG A 210 -13.59 4.61 28.67
N PRO A 211 -14.83 4.24 28.97
CA PRO A 211 -15.11 2.96 29.60
C PRO A 211 -14.86 1.81 28.60
N ILE A 212 -14.06 0.83 29.04
CA ILE A 212 -13.69 -0.34 28.25
C ILE A 212 -14.38 -1.56 28.84
N CYS A 213 -14.89 -2.43 27.98
CA CYS A 213 -15.57 -3.64 28.37
C CYS A 213 -14.95 -4.87 27.73
N ALA A 214 -15.15 -6.02 28.38
CA ALA A 214 -14.79 -7.33 27.85
C ALA A 214 -15.76 -8.38 28.39
N PHE A 215 -15.82 -9.54 27.74
CA PHE A 215 -16.62 -10.65 28.27
C PHE A 215 -16.06 -11.15 29.60
N ALA A 216 -16.94 -11.26 30.60
CA ALA A 216 -16.64 -11.86 31.89
C ALA A 216 -16.15 -13.30 31.72
N ASN A 217 -15.32 -13.76 32.66
CA ASN A 217 -14.90 -15.16 32.75
C ASN A 217 -14.18 -15.72 31.50
N THR A 218 -13.60 -14.86 30.65
CA THR A 218 -12.76 -15.26 29.52
C THR A 218 -11.27 -15.27 29.88
N ALA A 219 -10.44 -15.95 29.09
CA ALA A 219 -8.99 -16.00 29.32
C ALA A 219 -8.30 -14.67 29.02
N TYR A 220 -8.81 -13.89 28.08
CA TYR A 220 -8.17 -12.65 27.67
C TYR A 220 -8.38 -11.51 28.66
N VAL A 221 -9.39 -11.54 29.54
CA VAL A 221 -9.53 -10.52 30.60
C VAL A 221 -8.30 -10.50 31.51
N ASP A 222 -7.82 -11.66 31.95
CA ASP A 222 -6.64 -11.74 32.81
C ASP A 222 -5.38 -11.33 32.04
N SER A 223 -5.28 -11.71 30.75
CA SER A 223 -4.19 -11.27 29.87
C SER A 223 -4.20 -9.75 29.66
N LEU A 224 -5.36 -9.13 29.44
CA LEU A 224 -5.48 -7.69 29.23
C LEU A 224 -5.10 -6.91 30.49
N ARG A 225 -5.55 -7.36 31.67
CA ARG A 225 -5.18 -6.75 32.97
C ARG A 225 -3.69 -6.85 33.26
N MET A 226 -3.03 -7.92 32.80
CA MET A 226 -1.59 -8.11 32.96
C MET A 226 -0.78 -7.25 31.99
N THR A 227 -1.21 -7.21 30.73
CA THR A 227 -0.52 -6.45 29.66
C THR A 227 -0.75 -4.94 29.80
N PHE A 228 -1.95 -4.53 30.18
CA PHE A 228 -2.40 -3.14 30.25
C PHE A 228 -3.03 -2.84 31.62
N PRO A 229 -2.24 -2.83 32.70
CA PRO A 229 -2.75 -2.71 34.07
C PRO A 229 -3.45 -1.38 34.37
N GLU A 230 -3.20 -0.34 33.57
CA GLU A 230 -3.88 0.95 33.63
C GLU A 230 -5.33 0.93 33.12
N LEU A 231 -5.72 -0.05 32.29
CA LEU A 231 -7.06 -0.13 31.75
C LEU A 231 -8.05 -0.66 32.79
N THR A 232 -9.09 0.12 33.08
CA THR A 232 -10.23 -0.33 33.88
C THR A 232 -11.24 -1.03 32.98
N ILE A 233 -11.29 -2.36 33.07
CA ILE A 233 -12.14 -3.21 32.22
C ILE A 233 -13.41 -3.61 32.97
N ASN A 234 -14.55 -3.13 32.49
CA ASN A 234 -15.88 -3.54 32.91
C ASN A 234 -16.22 -4.91 32.30
N LEU A 235 -16.89 -5.76 33.06
CA LEU A 235 -17.21 -7.12 32.63
C LEU A 235 -18.66 -7.23 32.16
N VAL A 236 -18.86 -7.84 30.99
CA VAL A 236 -20.18 -8.13 30.42
C VAL A 236 -20.36 -9.64 30.37
N HIS A 237 -21.44 -10.17 30.94
CA HIS A 237 -21.62 -11.62 31.09
C HIS A 237 -22.35 -12.29 29.92
N LYS A 238 -23.00 -11.52 29.04
CA LYS A 238 -23.82 -12.04 27.94
C LYS A 238 -23.65 -11.25 26.64
N PRO A 239 -23.68 -11.91 25.46
CA PRO A 239 -23.56 -11.23 24.18
C PRO A 239 -24.61 -10.11 23.97
N GLU A 240 -25.86 -10.32 24.38
CA GLU A 240 -26.93 -9.31 24.22
C GLU A 240 -26.68 -8.05 25.06
N GLY A 241 -25.90 -8.19 26.12
CA GLY A 241 -25.51 -7.10 27.01
C GLY A 241 -24.58 -6.10 26.35
N ILE A 242 -23.85 -6.47 25.29
CA ILE A 242 -22.81 -5.63 24.67
C ILE A 242 -23.43 -4.41 24.00
N HIS A 243 -24.39 -4.60 23.09
CA HIS A 243 -25.04 -3.47 22.42
C HIS A 243 -25.75 -2.56 23.43
N LYS A 244 -26.34 -3.13 24.48
CA LYS A 244 -26.94 -2.35 25.56
C LYS A 244 -25.89 -1.50 26.27
N ALA A 245 -24.75 -2.09 26.63
CA ALA A 245 -23.67 -1.42 27.32
C ALA A 245 -22.99 -0.34 26.44
N LEU A 246 -22.91 -0.56 25.13
CA LEU A 246 -22.54 0.48 24.16
C LEU A 246 -23.59 1.60 24.10
N SER A 247 -24.87 1.23 24.11
CA SER A 247 -26.01 2.17 23.94
C SER A 247 -26.35 2.97 25.19
N ASP A 248 -25.93 2.54 26.39
CA ASP A 248 -26.12 3.29 27.63
C ASP A 248 -24.85 4.00 28.10
N GLY A 249 -23.72 3.77 27.43
CA GLY A 249 -22.44 4.42 27.70
C GLY A 249 -21.67 3.75 28.84
N THR A 250 -22.09 2.56 29.27
CA THR A 250 -21.31 1.70 30.18
C THR A 250 -20.02 1.23 29.50
N CYS A 251 -19.99 1.18 28.17
CA CYS A 251 -18.84 0.84 27.34
C CYS A 251 -18.79 1.78 26.13
N ASP A 252 -17.62 2.29 25.79
CA ASP A 252 -17.35 2.90 24.48
C ASP A 252 -16.64 1.93 23.55
N ILE A 253 -15.83 1.05 24.16
CA ILE A 253 -14.98 0.06 23.50
C ILE A 253 -15.23 -1.29 24.14
N PHE A 254 -15.42 -2.30 23.31
CA PHE A 254 -15.52 -3.69 23.71
C PHE A 254 -14.32 -4.47 23.14
N VAL A 255 -13.62 -5.19 24.00
CA VAL A 255 -12.45 -5.99 23.68
C VAL A 255 -12.80 -7.47 23.75
N GLY A 256 -12.44 -8.23 22.71
CA GLY A 256 -12.74 -9.65 22.61
C GLY A 256 -11.96 -10.32 21.47
N ALA A 257 -12.29 -11.57 21.17
CA ALA A 257 -11.69 -12.28 20.05
C ALA A 257 -12.09 -11.59 18.74
N TYR A 258 -11.13 -11.19 17.90
CA TYR A 258 -11.42 -10.41 16.68
C TYR A 258 -12.46 -11.08 15.78
N ALA A 259 -12.36 -12.39 15.60
CA ALA A 259 -13.25 -13.17 14.76
C ALA A 259 -14.69 -13.25 15.31
N GLU A 260 -14.87 -13.12 16.63
CA GLU A 260 -16.17 -13.01 17.29
C GLU A 260 -16.74 -11.59 17.16
N LEU A 261 -15.90 -10.57 17.39
CA LEU A 261 -16.33 -9.17 17.30
C LEU A 261 -16.75 -8.78 15.88
N SER A 262 -16.02 -9.25 14.86
CA SER A 262 -16.36 -8.94 13.47
C SER A 262 -17.71 -9.56 13.08
N ASP A 263 -18.01 -10.78 13.54
CA ASP A 263 -19.30 -11.40 13.33
C ASP A 263 -20.44 -10.68 14.08
N MET A 264 -20.16 -10.18 15.28
CA MET A 264 -21.09 -9.36 16.03
C MET A 264 -21.46 -8.06 15.29
N VAL A 265 -20.49 -7.40 14.65
CA VAL A 265 -20.75 -6.21 13.80
C VAL A 265 -21.64 -6.57 12.61
N ARG A 266 -21.42 -7.73 11.96
CA ARG A 266 -22.31 -8.24 10.90
C ARG A 266 -23.73 -8.44 11.41
N VAL A 267 -23.89 -9.11 12.55
CA VAL A 267 -25.21 -9.34 13.16
C VAL A 267 -25.89 -8.00 13.53
N TYR A 268 -25.14 -7.01 13.99
CA TYR A 268 -25.69 -5.67 14.25
C TYR A 268 -26.15 -4.98 12.96
N SER A 269 -25.46 -5.19 11.84
CA SER A 269 -25.90 -4.72 10.53
C SER A 269 -27.19 -5.39 10.07
N GLU A 270 -27.26 -6.71 10.17
CA GLU A 270 -28.45 -7.47 9.76
C GLU A 270 -29.68 -7.15 10.61
N THR A 271 -29.47 -6.84 11.90
CA THR A 271 -30.56 -6.51 12.84
C THR A 271 -30.87 -5.01 12.95
N GLY A 272 -30.20 -4.15 12.17
CA GLY A 272 -30.41 -2.70 12.22
C GLY A 272 -29.92 -2.03 13.52
N ARG A 273 -29.01 -2.67 14.24
CA ARG A 273 -28.41 -2.22 15.52
C ARG A 273 -27.03 -1.58 15.33
N CYS A 274 -26.73 -1.03 14.16
CA CYS A 274 -25.44 -0.43 13.83
C CYS A 274 -25.09 0.87 14.57
N GLN A 275 -25.96 1.35 15.46
CA GLN A 275 -25.72 2.59 16.19
C GLN A 275 -25.87 2.37 17.69
N ALA A 276 -25.03 3.08 18.45
CA ALA A 276 -25.13 3.30 19.89
C ALA A 276 -24.86 4.77 20.15
N HIS A 277 -25.75 5.45 20.90
CA HIS A 277 -25.70 6.92 21.11
C HIS A 277 -25.62 7.76 19.82
N GLY A 278 -26.24 7.29 18.73
CA GLY A 278 -26.19 7.96 17.43
C GLY A 278 -24.81 7.89 16.74
N LEU A 279 -23.86 7.14 17.29
CA LEU A 279 -22.56 6.86 16.68
C LEU A 279 -22.58 5.46 16.04
N PRO A 280 -21.95 5.26 14.87
CA PRO A 280 -21.84 3.95 14.26
C PRO A 280 -20.97 3.02 15.10
N ILE A 281 -21.36 1.76 15.20
CA ILE A 281 -20.56 0.70 15.81
C ILE A 281 -19.70 0.05 14.73
N GLY A 282 -18.45 -0.29 15.02
CA GLY A 282 -17.67 -1.17 14.15
C GLY A 282 -16.33 -1.56 14.77
N MET A 283 -15.48 -2.21 13.98
CA MET A 283 -14.14 -2.58 14.44
C MET A 283 -13.24 -1.34 14.57
N ILE A 284 -12.53 -1.24 15.69
CA ILE A 284 -11.65 -0.13 16.02
C ILE A 284 -10.21 -0.58 15.80
N GLY A 285 -9.56 -0.02 14.79
CA GLY A 285 -8.16 -0.31 14.48
C GLY A 285 -7.91 -1.74 14.04
N GLU A 286 -6.63 -2.12 14.02
CA GLU A 286 -6.21 -3.49 13.75
C GLU A 286 -6.22 -4.31 15.05
N PRO A 287 -6.52 -5.62 15.00
CA PRO A 287 -6.38 -6.47 16.16
C PRO A 287 -4.92 -6.57 16.60
N MET A 288 -4.72 -6.90 17.88
CA MET A 288 -3.39 -7.04 18.47
C MET A 288 -2.51 -7.98 17.64
N GLU A 289 -1.25 -7.61 17.46
CA GLU A 289 -0.28 -8.46 16.77
C GLU A 289 0.38 -9.49 17.69
N PHE A 290 0.20 -9.34 19.00
CA PHE A 290 0.80 -10.18 20.05
C PHE A 290 -0.26 -10.67 21.06
N GLY A 291 0.15 -11.61 21.92
CA GLY A 291 -0.71 -12.18 22.95
C GLY A 291 -1.43 -13.45 22.49
N LEU A 292 -2.67 -13.63 22.95
CA LEU A 292 -3.49 -14.80 22.65
C LEU A 292 -3.93 -14.78 21.19
N ASN A 293 -3.50 -15.75 20.39
CA ASN A 293 -3.63 -15.71 18.92
C ASN A 293 -4.15 -17.01 18.29
N TYR A 294 -4.24 -18.09 19.06
CA TYR A 294 -4.61 -19.41 18.58
C TYR A 294 -5.76 -19.99 19.40
N PHE A 295 -6.76 -20.51 18.69
CA PHE A 295 -7.84 -21.33 19.24
C PHE A 295 -7.53 -22.80 19.00
N SER A 296 -7.98 -23.65 19.91
CA SER A 296 -7.83 -25.10 19.81
C SER A 296 -8.95 -25.78 20.61
N ILE A 297 -9.11 -27.09 20.48
CA ILE A 297 -10.04 -27.86 21.33
C ILE A 297 -9.27 -28.32 22.56
N GLY A 298 -9.85 -28.06 23.73
CA GLY A 298 -9.30 -28.53 25.00
C GLY A 298 -9.68 -29.99 25.21
N VAL A 299 -8.69 -30.88 25.27
CA VAL A 299 -8.90 -32.31 25.49
C VAL A 299 -8.38 -32.66 26.87
N ARG A 300 -9.21 -33.37 27.63
CA ARG A 300 -8.87 -33.81 28.98
C ARG A 300 -7.59 -34.66 29.01
N THR A 301 -6.75 -34.49 30.02
CA THR A 301 -5.39 -35.09 30.05
C THR A 301 -5.36 -36.61 30.23
N ASP A 302 -6.40 -37.20 30.83
CA ASP A 302 -6.50 -38.65 31.09
C ASP A 302 -7.08 -39.47 29.92
N LEU A 303 -7.58 -38.81 28.86
CA LEU A 303 -8.02 -39.54 27.67
C LEU A 303 -6.84 -40.22 26.94
N PRO A 304 -7.04 -41.34 26.25
CA PRO A 304 -6.00 -41.96 25.44
C PRO A 304 -5.37 -40.99 24.42
N ASN A 305 -4.07 -41.13 24.12
CA ASN A 305 -3.39 -40.27 23.13
C ASN A 305 -4.01 -40.39 21.73
N GLU A 306 -4.53 -41.57 21.37
CA GLU A 306 -5.20 -41.80 20.09
C GLU A 306 -6.39 -40.86 19.86
N VAL A 307 -7.06 -40.40 20.92
CA VAL A 307 -8.15 -39.42 20.82
C VAL A 307 -7.60 -38.10 20.30
N LEU A 308 -6.51 -37.62 20.90
CA LEU A 308 -5.89 -36.36 20.49
C LEU A 308 -5.26 -36.46 19.10
N ASP A 309 -4.58 -37.56 18.80
CA ASP A 309 -3.92 -37.79 17.52
C ASP A 309 -4.94 -37.88 16.38
N THR A 310 -6.07 -38.57 16.60
CA THR A 310 -7.18 -38.64 15.64
C THR A 310 -7.81 -37.26 15.38
N LEU A 311 -8.11 -36.51 16.44
CA LEU A 311 -8.66 -35.15 16.31
C LEU A 311 -7.68 -34.24 15.55
N ASN A 312 -6.39 -34.31 15.87
CA ASN A 312 -5.36 -33.54 15.18
C ASN A 312 -5.27 -33.86 13.70
N TYR A 313 -5.30 -35.15 13.36
CA TYR A 313 -5.27 -35.61 11.99
C TYR A 313 -6.43 -35.02 11.18
N TRP A 314 -7.67 -35.19 11.66
CA TRP A 314 -8.84 -34.74 10.91
C TRP A 314 -8.98 -33.22 10.84
N LEU A 315 -8.66 -32.49 11.92
CA LEU A 315 -8.63 -31.03 11.87
C LEU A 315 -7.59 -30.53 10.86
N LEU A 316 -6.39 -31.13 10.84
CA LEU A 316 -5.36 -30.77 9.88
C LEU A 316 -5.76 -31.11 8.45
N ALA A 317 -6.36 -32.27 8.23
CA ALA A 317 -6.88 -32.69 6.93
C ALA A 317 -7.94 -31.70 6.41
N LEU A 318 -8.89 -31.28 7.26
CA LEU A 318 -9.92 -30.31 6.91
C LEU A 318 -9.38 -28.88 6.69
N MET A 319 -8.25 -28.53 7.31
CA MET A 319 -7.56 -27.26 7.05
C MET A 319 -6.78 -27.29 5.73
N ALA A 320 -6.22 -28.43 5.36
CA ALA A 320 -5.28 -28.55 4.24
C ALA A 320 -5.93 -28.99 2.92
N CYS A 321 -7.11 -29.60 2.97
CA CYS A 321 -7.77 -30.12 1.79
C CYS A 321 -8.18 -29.01 0.80
N PHE A 322 -8.21 -29.34 -0.49
CA PHE A 322 -8.66 -28.43 -1.54
C PHE A 322 -10.15 -28.64 -1.85
N PRO A 323 -11.01 -27.64 -1.63
CA PRO A 323 -12.46 -27.72 -1.87
C PRO A 323 -12.91 -28.24 -3.23
N ALA A 324 -12.13 -28.00 -4.28
CA ALA A 324 -12.49 -28.32 -5.65
C ALA A 324 -11.88 -29.64 -6.16
N ASP A 325 -11.21 -30.39 -5.29
CA ASP A 325 -10.73 -31.74 -5.61
C ASP A 325 -11.84 -32.76 -5.35
N PRO A 326 -12.47 -33.34 -6.40
CA PRO A 326 -13.57 -34.30 -6.23
C PRO A 326 -13.12 -35.65 -5.66
N GLU A 327 -11.81 -35.92 -5.62
CA GLU A 327 -11.23 -37.12 -5.02
C GLU A 327 -10.52 -36.81 -3.69
N GLY A 328 -10.59 -35.56 -3.23
CA GLY A 328 -9.92 -35.10 -2.03
C GLY A 328 -10.70 -35.40 -0.74
N ILE A 329 -10.00 -35.36 0.40
CA ILE A 329 -10.55 -35.64 1.75
C ILE A 329 -11.79 -34.80 2.12
N CYS A 330 -11.99 -33.66 1.45
CA CYS A 330 -13.09 -32.74 1.73
C CYS A 330 -14.29 -32.86 0.78
N PHE A 331 -14.25 -33.76 -0.20
CA PHE A 331 -15.33 -33.95 -1.16
C PHE A 331 -15.94 -35.32 -1.00
N GLU A 332 -17.06 -35.43 -0.27
CA GLU A 332 -17.87 -36.65 -0.28
C GLU A 332 -19.35 -36.27 -0.21
N ASP A 333 -19.97 -35.97 -1.36
CA ASP A 333 -21.44 -35.92 -1.52
C ASP A 333 -22.19 -34.64 -1.10
N GLY A 334 -21.49 -33.51 -0.94
CA GLY A 334 -22.12 -32.18 -0.85
C GLY A 334 -22.52 -31.69 0.55
N ASP A 335 -22.46 -32.57 1.56
CA ASP A 335 -22.70 -32.25 2.99
C ASP A 335 -21.39 -32.19 3.82
N GLY A 336 -20.23 -32.18 3.16
CA GLY A 336 -18.90 -32.05 3.78
C GLY A 336 -18.09 -30.92 3.16
N GLY A 337 -17.02 -30.49 3.85
CA GLY A 337 -16.17 -29.43 3.32
C GLY A 337 -14.95 -29.12 4.17
N SER A 338 -14.02 -28.37 3.56
CA SER A 338 -12.90 -27.78 4.28
C SER A 338 -13.36 -26.86 5.41
N LEU A 339 -12.50 -26.59 6.39
CA LEU A 339 -12.80 -25.62 7.44
C LEU A 339 -13.15 -24.22 6.88
N SER A 340 -12.62 -23.87 5.71
CA SER A 340 -12.94 -22.61 5.03
C SER A 340 -14.35 -22.59 4.43
N GLN A 341 -14.80 -23.70 3.84
CA GLN A 341 -16.16 -23.83 3.29
C GLN A 341 -17.21 -23.87 4.40
N LEU A 342 -16.91 -24.54 5.52
CA LEU A 342 -17.80 -24.55 6.69
C LEU A 342 -18.00 -23.15 7.28
N TYR A 343 -17.03 -22.25 7.08
CA TYR A 343 -17.12 -20.86 7.54
C TYR A 343 -17.71 -19.91 6.49
N ASP A 344 -17.83 -20.34 5.24
CA ASP A 344 -18.25 -19.45 4.15
C ASP A 344 -19.64 -18.86 4.44
N GLY A 345 -19.75 -17.53 4.29
CA GLY A 345 -20.95 -16.77 4.65
C GLY A 345 -21.25 -16.58 6.15
N ARG A 346 -20.40 -17.05 7.07
CA ARG A 346 -20.64 -16.99 8.53
C ARG A 346 -19.77 -15.99 9.31
N GLY A 347 -19.04 -15.11 8.62
CA GLY A 347 -18.16 -14.14 9.26
C GLY A 347 -18.42 -12.71 8.80
N GLY A 348 -18.26 -11.75 9.71
CA GLY A 348 -18.22 -10.33 9.38
C GLY A 348 -16.81 -9.84 9.03
N THR A 349 -16.75 -8.83 8.17
CA THR A 349 -15.60 -8.00 7.86
C THR A 349 -15.28 -7.00 8.97
N GLY A 350 -16.27 -6.65 9.80
CA GLY A 350 -16.16 -5.62 10.83
C GLY A 350 -16.46 -4.20 10.36
N PHE A 351 -16.79 -4.03 9.09
CA PHE A 351 -17.08 -2.73 8.45
C PHE A 351 -18.55 -2.60 8.01
N GLU A 352 -19.38 -3.62 8.25
CA GLU A 352 -20.77 -3.69 7.79
C GLU A 352 -21.61 -2.49 8.26
N CYS A 353 -21.35 -2.03 9.48
CA CYS A 353 -22.06 -0.91 10.08
C CYS A 353 -21.55 0.48 9.66
N GLY A 354 -20.63 0.56 8.69
CA GLY A 354 -20.16 1.83 8.13
C GLY A 354 -19.34 2.66 9.13
N TYR A 355 -18.70 2.02 10.10
CA TYR A 355 -17.84 2.70 11.07
C TYR A 355 -16.70 3.46 10.36
N VAL A 356 -16.55 4.73 10.73
CA VAL A 356 -15.47 5.59 10.24
C VAL A 356 -14.61 5.98 11.41
N GLN A 357 -13.39 5.45 11.43
CA GLN A 357 -12.41 5.68 12.50
C GLN A 357 -12.08 7.16 12.73
N PHE A 358 -12.03 7.92 11.63
CA PHE A 358 -11.84 9.36 11.62
C PHE A 358 -13.03 9.96 10.88
N PRO A 359 -14.17 10.19 11.56
CA PRO A 359 -15.26 10.88 10.91
C PRO A 359 -14.70 12.20 10.39
N VAL A 360 -14.98 12.51 9.12
CA VAL A 360 -14.66 13.82 8.58
C VAL A 360 -15.35 14.79 9.52
N LEU A 361 -14.58 15.52 10.32
CA LEU A 361 -15.11 16.58 11.16
C LEU A 361 -15.96 17.41 10.21
N GLU A 362 -17.29 17.35 10.37
CA GLU A 362 -18.18 18.30 9.73
C GLU A 362 -17.58 19.63 10.13
N SER A 363 -16.89 20.27 9.19
CA SER A 363 -16.06 21.42 9.50
C SER A 363 -16.98 22.41 10.16
N ALA A 364 -16.82 22.60 11.47
CA ALA A 364 -17.56 23.58 12.23
C ALA A 364 -17.19 24.94 11.60
N GLY A 365 -18.01 25.39 10.66
CA GLY A 365 -17.69 26.49 9.74
C GLY A 365 -16.89 26.04 8.50
N GLY A 366 -17.57 25.45 7.53
CA GLY A 366 -16.98 25.17 6.21
C GLY A 366 -16.41 26.43 5.55
N LEU A 367 -15.10 26.44 5.36
CA LEU A 367 -14.49 27.26 4.33
C LEU A 367 -15.09 26.79 3.00
N HIS A 368 -15.97 27.63 2.46
CA HIS A 368 -16.68 27.41 1.21
C HIS A 368 -15.71 26.84 0.17
N PRO A 369 -16.06 25.80 -0.61
CA PRO A 369 -15.18 25.20 -1.62
C PRO A 369 -14.52 26.20 -2.57
N GLY A 370 -15.16 27.37 -2.77
CA GLY A 370 -14.60 28.50 -3.53
C GLY A 370 -13.33 29.12 -2.93
N VAL A 371 -13.13 29.08 -1.61
CA VAL A 371 -11.94 29.63 -0.96
C VAL A 371 -10.73 28.72 -1.15
N ILE A 372 -10.92 27.39 -1.09
CA ILE A 372 -9.85 26.42 -1.37
C ILE A 372 -9.40 26.53 -2.84
N ALA A 373 -10.35 26.66 -3.78
CA ALA A 373 -10.03 26.87 -5.18
C ALA A 373 -9.25 28.18 -5.41
N ALA A 374 -9.61 29.27 -4.75
CA ALA A 374 -8.90 30.55 -4.86
C ALA A 374 -7.47 30.48 -4.31
N ILE A 375 -7.24 29.79 -3.20
CA ILE A 375 -5.92 29.66 -2.58
C ILE A 375 -4.96 28.86 -3.46
N VAL A 376 -5.43 27.84 -4.19
CA VAL A 376 -4.57 27.01 -5.05
C VAL A 376 -4.34 27.65 -6.42
N VAL A 377 -5.35 28.31 -7.00
CA VAL A 377 -5.28 28.83 -8.38
C VAL A 377 -4.48 30.13 -8.46
N VAL A 378 -4.58 31.01 -7.46
CA VAL A 378 -3.91 32.33 -7.48
C VAL A 378 -2.37 32.23 -7.53
N PRO A 379 -1.68 31.39 -6.73
CA PRO A 379 -0.23 31.24 -6.80
C PRO A 379 0.24 30.72 -8.16
N VAL A 380 -0.51 29.78 -8.76
CA VAL A 380 -0.17 29.22 -10.08
C VAL A 380 -0.24 30.30 -11.16
N ILE A 381 -1.28 31.12 -11.15
CA ILE A 381 -1.42 32.25 -12.09
C ILE A 381 -0.29 33.27 -11.89
N LEU A 382 0.07 33.60 -10.66
CA LEU A 382 1.17 34.54 -10.38
C LEU A 382 2.53 34.00 -10.85
N VAL A 383 2.80 32.71 -10.69
CA VAL A 383 4.03 32.08 -11.20
C VAL A 383 4.05 32.10 -12.74
N LEU A 384 2.92 31.82 -13.39
CA LEU A 384 2.81 31.88 -14.85
C LEU A 384 3.03 33.29 -15.39
N LEU A 385 2.39 34.30 -14.78
CA LEU A 385 2.58 35.71 -15.14
C LEU A 385 4.02 36.16 -14.92
N GLY A 386 4.62 35.81 -13.77
CA GLY A 386 6.02 36.10 -13.48
C GLY A 386 6.97 35.47 -14.49
N SER A 387 6.74 34.21 -14.86
CA SER A 387 7.53 33.50 -15.87
C SER A 387 7.40 34.15 -17.25
N MET A 388 6.20 34.59 -17.63
CA MET A 388 5.97 35.26 -18.92
C MET A 388 6.71 36.60 -18.99
N VAL A 389 6.63 37.42 -17.94
CA VAL A 389 7.36 38.71 -17.84
C VAL A 389 8.87 38.49 -17.90
N TYR A 390 9.38 37.49 -17.16
CA TYR A 390 10.79 37.14 -17.16
C TYR A 390 11.27 36.68 -18.55
N HIS A 391 10.47 35.88 -19.25
CA HIS A 391 10.80 35.42 -20.60
C HIS A 391 10.88 36.56 -21.60
N VAL A 392 9.90 37.48 -21.59
CA VAL A 392 9.91 38.68 -22.46
C VAL A 392 11.10 39.58 -22.15
N TYR A 393 11.46 39.73 -20.88
CA TYR A 393 12.64 40.48 -20.47
C TYR A 393 13.94 39.85 -21.00
N GLN A 394 14.08 38.52 -20.90
CA GLN A 394 15.23 37.78 -21.43
C GLN A 394 15.35 37.92 -22.95
N LEU A 395 14.25 37.84 -23.71
CA LEU A 395 14.25 38.01 -25.16
C LEU A 395 14.75 39.41 -25.56
N LYS A 396 14.26 40.47 -24.91
CA LYS A 396 14.74 41.85 -25.15
C LYS A 396 16.21 42.04 -24.77
N ALA A 397 16.66 41.41 -23.69
CA ALA A 397 18.07 41.46 -23.28
C ALA A 397 18.97 40.71 -24.27
N GLN A 398 18.52 39.56 -24.80
CA GLN A 398 19.22 38.79 -25.84
C GLN A 398 19.35 39.60 -27.13
N GLU A 399 18.26 40.19 -27.63
CA GLU A 399 18.25 41.04 -28.82
C GLU A 399 19.26 42.18 -28.72
N LYS A 400 19.26 42.89 -27.58
CA LYS A 400 20.22 43.97 -27.33
C LYS A 400 21.67 43.49 -27.37
N ARG A 401 21.97 42.33 -26.79
CA ARG A 401 23.33 41.75 -26.80
C ARG A 401 23.79 41.37 -28.21
N MET A 402 22.91 40.78 -29.01
CA MET A 402 23.21 40.37 -30.40
C MET A 402 23.47 41.60 -31.28
N LYS A 403 22.55 42.58 -31.26
CA LYS A 403 22.70 43.85 -31.99
C LYS A 403 23.99 44.57 -31.57
N LYS A 404 24.30 44.65 -30.27
CA LYS A 404 25.54 45.27 -29.78
C LYS A 404 26.80 44.60 -30.33
N ARG A 405 26.87 43.27 -30.27
CA ARG A 405 28.02 42.51 -30.80
C ARG A 405 28.18 42.70 -32.30
N PHE A 406 27.07 42.70 -33.04
CA PHE A 406 27.09 42.95 -34.48
C PHE A 406 27.66 44.35 -34.79
N ILE A 407 27.19 45.39 -34.09
CA ILE A 407 27.71 46.75 -34.25
C ILE A 407 29.18 46.87 -33.83
N GLN A 408 29.61 46.18 -32.77
CA GLN A 408 31.03 46.14 -32.40
C GLN A 408 31.90 45.54 -33.52
N GLN A 409 31.41 44.54 -34.25
CA GLN A 409 32.13 43.98 -35.40
C GLN A 409 32.12 44.92 -36.59
N LEU A 410 30.99 45.60 -36.83
CA LEU A 410 30.91 46.60 -37.89
C LEU A 410 31.86 47.78 -37.61
N ALA A 411 31.91 48.27 -36.38
CA ALA A 411 32.84 49.31 -35.90
C ALA A 411 34.31 48.93 -36.04
N ARG A 412 34.61 47.62 -36.10
CA ARG A 412 35.96 47.10 -36.38
C ARG A 412 36.32 47.14 -37.87
N ASN A 413 35.40 47.40 -38.77
CA ASN A 413 35.67 47.45 -40.20
C ASN A 413 35.45 48.84 -40.79
N ILE A 414 34.49 49.60 -40.26
CA ILE A 414 34.18 50.97 -40.69
C ILE A 414 34.24 51.94 -39.51
N ASP A 415 34.50 53.22 -39.81
CA ASP A 415 34.36 54.28 -38.81
C ASP A 415 32.85 54.53 -38.59
N ILE A 416 32.40 54.41 -37.34
CA ILE A 416 30.98 54.50 -36.99
C ILE A 416 30.70 55.79 -36.23
N GLY A 417 29.60 56.46 -36.57
CA GLY A 417 29.06 57.58 -35.79
C GLY A 417 28.16 57.13 -34.62
N GLU A 418 27.44 58.08 -34.00
CA GLU A 418 26.47 57.79 -32.95
C GLU A 418 25.22 57.04 -33.46
N SER A 419 25.01 57.07 -34.78
CA SER A 419 23.89 56.41 -35.45
C SER A 419 24.30 55.84 -36.82
N ALA A 420 23.52 54.88 -37.33
CA ALA A 420 23.74 54.32 -38.67
C ALA A 420 23.70 55.37 -39.80
N ARG A 421 22.99 56.48 -39.59
CA ARG A 421 22.83 57.58 -40.56
C ARG A 421 24.10 58.41 -40.75
N GLU A 422 25.03 58.35 -39.80
CA GLU A 422 26.30 59.08 -39.85
C GLU A 422 27.38 58.32 -40.63
N ILE A 423 27.12 57.06 -41.01
CA ILE A 423 28.04 56.27 -41.81
C ILE A 423 27.90 56.70 -43.29
N PRO A 424 29.00 57.11 -43.95
CA PRO A 424 28.99 57.39 -45.38
C PRO A 424 28.48 56.20 -46.20
N ALA A 425 27.59 56.44 -47.17
CA ALA A 425 26.93 55.39 -47.94
C ALA A 425 27.92 54.50 -48.73
N ASP A 426 29.05 55.07 -49.17
CA ASP A 426 30.15 54.35 -49.82
C ASP A 426 30.80 53.34 -48.87
N LYS A 427 31.06 53.75 -47.61
CA LYS A 427 31.63 52.87 -46.58
C LYS A 427 30.68 51.75 -46.17
N LEU A 428 29.39 52.04 -46.13
CA LEU A 428 28.39 51.03 -45.81
C LEU A 428 28.22 50.01 -46.95
N THR A 429 28.28 50.48 -48.20
CA THR A 429 28.28 49.61 -49.38
C THR A 429 29.54 48.74 -49.43
N GLU A 430 30.70 49.30 -49.08
CA GLU A 430 31.97 48.56 -48.97
C GLU A 430 31.88 47.48 -47.89
N ALA A 431 31.34 47.81 -46.71
CA ALA A 431 31.11 46.83 -45.63
C ALA A 431 30.13 45.73 -46.04
N PHE A 432 29.05 46.08 -46.73
CA PHE A 432 28.07 45.11 -47.22
C PHE A 432 28.69 44.14 -48.24
N LYS A 433 29.42 44.64 -49.23
CA LYS A 433 30.17 43.82 -50.20
C LYS A 433 31.24 42.97 -49.52
N HIS A 434 31.88 43.49 -48.48
CA HIS A 434 32.86 42.72 -47.72
C HIS A 434 32.23 41.53 -46.99
N ILE A 435 30.99 41.66 -46.52
CA ILE A 435 30.26 40.56 -45.87
C ILE A 435 29.72 39.58 -46.90
N GLY A 436 29.07 40.04 -47.97
CA GLY A 436 28.33 39.19 -48.93
C GLY A 436 29.09 38.78 -50.20
N GLY A 437 30.32 39.25 -50.40
CA GLY A 437 31.07 39.02 -51.63
C GLY A 437 30.60 39.88 -52.81
N GLU A 438 30.92 39.47 -54.04
CA GLU A 438 30.68 40.26 -55.26
C GLU A 438 29.22 40.26 -55.72
N ASP A 439 28.41 39.31 -55.26
CA ASP A 439 27.05 39.06 -55.75
C ASP A 439 26.01 40.08 -55.22
N GLY A 440 26.41 40.95 -54.29
CA GLY A 440 25.52 42.00 -53.76
C GLY A 440 24.38 41.47 -52.89
N LEU A 441 24.52 40.25 -52.37
CA LEU A 441 23.62 39.60 -51.41
C LEU A 441 24.46 38.99 -50.29
N ILE A 442 23.99 39.03 -49.06
CA ILE A 442 24.65 38.34 -47.94
C ILE A 442 23.93 37.01 -47.71
N SER A 443 24.61 35.88 -47.82
CA SER A 443 24.04 34.60 -47.38
C SER A 443 24.28 34.37 -45.88
N LYS A 444 23.50 33.46 -45.27
CA LYS A 444 23.67 33.06 -43.87
C LYS A 444 25.08 32.56 -43.57
N GLN A 445 25.71 31.90 -44.54
CA GLN A 445 27.07 31.36 -44.40
C GLN A 445 28.10 32.48 -44.42
N ASP A 446 27.93 33.47 -45.31
CA ASP A 446 28.86 34.59 -45.42
C ASP A 446 28.83 35.45 -44.15
N LEU A 447 27.63 35.73 -43.62
CA LEU A 447 27.48 36.45 -42.36
C LEU A 447 28.09 35.68 -41.18
N ALA A 448 27.86 34.37 -41.11
CA ALA A 448 28.43 33.51 -40.07
C ALA A 448 29.97 33.50 -40.15
N GLN A 449 30.51 33.39 -41.36
CA GLN A 449 31.95 33.39 -41.59
C GLN A 449 32.55 34.73 -41.17
N TRP A 450 31.99 35.85 -41.64
CA TRP A 450 32.44 37.19 -41.29
C TRP A 450 32.42 37.45 -39.77
N LEU A 451 31.36 37.03 -39.06
CA LEU A 451 31.29 37.18 -37.60
C LEU A 451 32.34 36.33 -36.87
N ASN A 452 32.73 35.17 -37.42
CA ASN A 452 33.69 34.24 -36.83
C ASN A 452 35.15 34.60 -37.12
N ASP A 453 35.44 35.25 -38.26
CA ASP A 453 36.80 35.56 -38.72
C ASP A 453 37.59 36.48 -37.76
N LEU A 454 36.90 37.16 -36.83
CA LEU A 454 37.50 38.11 -35.88
C LEU A 454 37.65 37.59 -34.44
N HIS A 455 37.56 36.26 -34.21
CA HIS A 455 37.73 35.63 -32.89
C HIS A 455 36.91 36.28 -31.77
N MET A 456 35.64 36.64 -32.01
CA MET A 456 34.76 37.00 -30.90
C MET A 456 34.27 35.74 -30.22
N ASP A 457 34.36 35.72 -28.88
CA ASP A 457 33.84 34.63 -28.06
C ASP A 457 32.40 34.32 -28.46
N PHE A 458 32.23 33.10 -28.99
CA PHE A 458 31.15 32.64 -29.85
C PHE A 458 29.77 33.24 -29.51
N LEU A 459 29.13 33.88 -30.50
CA LEU A 459 27.66 33.94 -30.54
C LEU A 459 27.18 32.48 -30.57
N SER A 460 26.23 32.12 -29.71
CA SER A 460 25.65 30.79 -29.78
C SER A 460 24.96 30.61 -31.14
N GLU A 461 24.89 29.38 -31.67
CA GLU A 461 24.21 29.11 -32.94
C GLU A 461 22.76 29.62 -32.91
N SER A 462 22.07 29.46 -31.77
CA SER A 462 20.73 30.01 -31.57
C SER A 462 20.66 31.53 -31.57
N ASP A 463 21.67 32.23 -31.03
CA ASP A 463 21.71 33.70 -31.08
C ASP A 463 22.04 34.17 -32.51
N PHE A 464 22.91 33.45 -33.22
CA PHE A 464 23.20 33.73 -34.62
C PHE A 464 21.97 33.53 -35.51
N ASP A 465 21.22 32.44 -35.33
CA ASP A 465 19.98 32.19 -36.07
C ASP A 465 18.95 33.29 -35.81
N ARG A 466 18.79 33.73 -34.56
CA ARG A 466 17.87 34.84 -34.24
C ARG A 466 18.33 36.16 -34.84
N LEU A 467 19.63 36.44 -34.80
CA LEU A 467 20.21 37.62 -35.47
C LEU A 467 19.95 37.56 -36.98
N TRP A 468 20.14 36.39 -37.59
CA TRP A 468 19.85 36.16 -38.99
C TRP A 468 18.37 36.39 -39.31
N ASP A 469 17.46 35.82 -38.53
CA ASP A 469 16.01 35.99 -38.71
C ASP A 469 15.57 37.46 -38.55
N THR A 470 16.27 38.25 -37.73
CA THR A 470 16.01 39.70 -37.65
C THR A 470 16.55 40.50 -38.85
N MET A 471 17.53 39.97 -39.57
CA MET A 471 18.09 40.59 -40.77
C MET A 471 17.37 40.15 -42.04
N ASP A 472 16.97 38.89 -42.13
CA ASP A 472 16.22 38.31 -43.26
C ASP A 472 14.71 38.43 -43.02
N MET A 473 14.21 39.67 -43.04
CA MET A 473 12.82 40.00 -42.72
C MET A 473 11.79 39.27 -43.60
N GLU A 474 12.19 38.90 -44.83
CA GLU A 474 11.34 38.21 -45.80
C GLU A 474 11.53 36.67 -45.80
N GLY A 475 12.50 36.14 -45.02
CA GLY A 475 12.78 34.71 -44.94
C GLY A 475 13.30 34.11 -46.26
N ARG A 476 14.03 34.88 -47.06
CA ARG A 476 14.51 34.49 -48.39
C ARG A 476 15.78 33.64 -48.34
N GLY A 477 16.41 33.52 -47.17
CA GLY A 477 17.69 32.85 -46.97
C GLY A 477 18.89 33.68 -47.43
N VAL A 478 18.66 34.92 -47.88
CA VAL A 478 19.66 35.92 -48.25
C VAL A 478 19.20 37.29 -47.76
N VAL A 479 20.14 38.14 -47.33
CA VAL A 479 19.85 39.50 -46.88
C VAL A 479 20.21 40.47 -48.01
N GLU A 480 19.21 41.20 -48.50
CA GLU A 480 19.39 42.27 -49.49
C GLU A 480 19.94 43.55 -48.85
N PRO A 481 20.52 44.48 -49.64
CA PRO A 481 21.00 45.75 -49.13
C PRO A 481 19.96 46.53 -48.33
N LEU A 482 18.69 46.51 -48.77
CA LEU A 482 17.60 47.21 -48.10
C LEU A 482 17.32 46.62 -46.71
N ASP A 483 17.29 45.29 -46.60
CA ASP A 483 17.06 44.58 -45.34
C ASP A 483 18.21 44.83 -44.36
N PHE A 484 19.44 44.83 -44.85
CA PHE A 484 20.62 45.16 -44.08
C PHE A 484 20.58 46.59 -43.52
N PHE A 485 20.21 47.58 -44.36
CA PHE A 485 20.10 48.96 -43.92
C PHE A 485 18.94 49.18 -42.95
N ALA A 486 17.81 48.48 -43.16
CA ALA A 486 16.69 48.49 -42.24
C ALA A 486 17.13 47.96 -40.86
N PHE A 487 17.78 46.80 -40.82
CA PHE A 487 18.33 46.22 -39.59
C PHE A 487 19.32 47.16 -38.87
N LEU A 488 20.22 47.80 -39.61
CA LEU A 488 21.16 48.78 -39.03
C LEU A 488 20.45 49.99 -38.42
N SER A 489 19.36 50.43 -39.05
CA SER A 489 18.56 51.55 -38.52
C SER A 489 17.91 51.22 -37.17
N GLU A 490 17.58 49.95 -36.92
CA GLU A 490 17.06 49.48 -35.64
C GLU A 490 18.13 49.37 -34.54
N CYS A 491 19.41 49.34 -34.91
CA CYS A 491 20.53 49.21 -33.98
C CYS A 491 20.97 50.54 -33.34
N GLY A 492 20.16 51.60 -33.45
CA GLY A 492 20.50 52.96 -32.98
C GLY A 492 21.04 53.05 -31.55
N PRO A 493 20.37 52.47 -30.53
CA PRO A 493 20.88 52.47 -29.15
C PRO A 493 22.26 51.80 -29.02
N GLN A 494 22.50 50.74 -29.78
CA GLN A 494 23.74 49.99 -29.78
C GLN A 494 24.86 50.75 -30.49
N PHE A 495 24.57 51.48 -31.57
CA PHE A 495 25.54 52.42 -32.17
C PHE A 495 26.05 53.44 -31.17
N LYS A 496 25.13 54.09 -30.43
CA LYS A 496 25.51 55.05 -29.40
C LYS A 496 26.36 54.41 -28.30
N GLU A 497 25.96 53.24 -27.81
CA GLU A 497 26.69 52.52 -26.75
C GLU A 497 28.11 52.15 -27.21
N VAL A 498 28.24 51.59 -28.42
CA VAL A 498 29.53 51.19 -28.98
C VAL A 498 30.38 52.41 -29.31
N HIS A 499 29.81 53.48 -29.86
CA HIS A 499 30.53 54.74 -30.11
C HIS A 499 31.07 55.36 -28.81
N MET A 500 30.28 55.38 -27.73
CA MET A 500 30.73 55.81 -26.40
C MET A 500 31.87 54.91 -25.88
N GLU A 501 31.73 53.59 -26.01
CA GLU A 501 32.78 52.63 -25.65
C GLU A 501 34.08 52.93 -26.43
N TYR A 502 34.01 53.07 -27.75
CA TYR A 502 35.16 53.36 -28.60
C TYR A 502 35.80 54.75 -28.36
N SER A 503 34.99 55.79 -28.16
CA SER A 503 35.48 57.14 -27.88
C SER A 503 36.15 57.27 -26.52
N SER A 504 35.70 56.46 -25.54
CA SER A 504 36.30 56.38 -24.20
C SER A 504 37.67 55.67 -24.18
N LEU A 505 37.99 54.86 -25.19
CA LEU A 505 39.28 54.16 -25.26
C LEU A 505 40.45 55.13 -25.47
N PRO A 506 41.56 54.98 -24.72
CA PRO A 506 42.79 55.72 -24.95
C PRO A 506 43.26 55.60 -26.41
N LYS A 507 43.86 56.67 -26.95
CA LYS A 507 44.34 56.71 -28.35
C LYS A 507 45.24 55.52 -28.71
N ILE A 508 46.05 55.05 -27.76
CA ILE A 508 46.93 53.88 -27.93
C ILE A 508 46.13 52.59 -28.12
N GLU A 509 45.02 52.40 -27.40
CA GLU A 509 44.17 51.21 -27.54
C GLU A 509 43.35 51.24 -28.82
N ARG A 510 42.86 52.41 -29.23
CA ARG A 510 42.26 52.61 -30.55
C ARG A 510 43.23 52.29 -31.68
N GLN A 511 44.48 52.73 -31.55
CA GLN A 511 45.55 52.40 -32.50
C GLN A 511 45.89 50.92 -32.48
N LYS A 512 45.91 50.25 -31.33
CA LYS A 512 46.10 48.78 -31.23
C LYS A 512 44.95 48.00 -31.88
N LEU A 513 43.71 48.46 -31.72
CA LEU A 513 42.54 47.86 -32.38
C LEU A 513 42.60 48.06 -33.91
N ALA A 514 43.01 49.24 -34.38
CA ALA A 514 43.22 49.51 -35.80
C ALA A 514 44.41 48.72 -36.36
N SER A 515 45.51 48.56 -35.62
CA SER A 515 46.70 47.82 -36.06
C SER A 515 46.48 46.32 -36.10
N ARG A 516 45.63 45.76 -35.22
CA ARG A 516 45.19 44.35 -35.29
C ARG A 516 44.46 44.04 -36.61
N ARG A 517 43.77 45.02 -37.21
CA ARG A 517 43.16 44.88 -38.55
C ARG A 517 44.22 44.62 -39.61
N LEU A 518 45.35 45.34 -39.55
CA LEU A 518 46.44 45.24 -40.51
C LEU A 518 47.32 43.99 -40.27
N SER A 519 47.55 43.60 -39.01
CA SER A 519 48.41 42.45 -38.69
C SER A 519 47.75 41.09 -38.93
N ASN A 520 46.42 40.96 -38.77
CA ASN A 520 45.74 39.69 -39.04
C ASN A 520 45.73 39.34 -40.53
N ILE A 521 45.75 40.34 -41.43
CA ILE A 521 45.87 40.14 -42.87
C ILE A 521 47.30 39.73 -43.26
N SER A 522 48.34 40.26 -42.58
CA SER A 522 49.74 39.96 -42.92
C SER A 522 50.31 38.71 -42.23
N ALA A 523 49.80 38.31 -41.05
CA ALA A 523 50.42 37.29 -40.21
C ALA A 523 49.93 35.85 -40.46
N MET A 524 48.72 35.66 -40.99
CA MET A 524 48.21 34.29 -41.19
C MET A 524 48.78 33.59 -42.43
N GLY A 525 49.30 34.34 -43.40
CA GLY A 525 49.71 33.79 -44.69
C GLY A 525 48.53 33.14 -45.44
N GLU A 526 48.68 32.94 -46.74
CA GLU A 526 47.64 32.32 -47.58
C GLU A 526 47.26 30.92 -47.08
N GLU A 527 48.22 30.20 -46.49
CA GLU A 527 48.03 28.87 -45.89
C GLU A 527 47.13 28.89 -44.65
N GLY A 528 47.28 29.87 -43.75
CA GLY A 528 46.51 29.95 -42.50
C GLY A 528 45.05 30.30 -42.76
N VAL A 529 44.79 31.16 -43.74
CA VAL A 529 43.43 31.48 -44.22
C VAL A 529 42.77 30.23 -44.81
N LYS A 530 43.46 29.50 -45.70
CA LYS A 530 42.95 28.24 -46.27
C LYS A 530 42.68 27.17 -45.21
N GLN A 531 43.46 27.13 -44.14
CA GLN A 531 43.24 26.15 -43.06
C GLN A 531 42.04 26.50 -42.18
N MET A 532 41.77 27.79 -41.98
CA MET A 532 40.60 28.30 -41.27
C MET A 532 39.31 28.09 -42.07
N GLU A 533 39.31 28.41 -43.37
CA GLU A 533 38.18 28.12 -44.27
C GLU A 533 37.83 26.63 -44.30
N ARG A 534 38.84 25.75 -44.30
CA ARG A 534 38.62 24.29 -44.24
C ARG A 534 37.97 23.85 -42.92
N ARG A 535 38.25 24.53 -41.80
CA ARG A 535 37.60 24.26 -40.51
C ARG A 535 36.17 24.77 -40.47
N ASN A 536 35.91 25.98 -40.97
CA ASN A 536 34.56 26.54 -41.04
C ASN A 536 33.66 25.75 -41.99
N ASN A 537 34.16 25.36 -43.18
CA ASN A 537 33.44 24.50 -44.12
C ASN A 537 33.13 23.10 -43.57
N ARG A 538 33.95 22.57 -42.64
CA ARG A 538 33.63 21.33 -41.93
C ARG A 538 32.51 21.50 -40.91
N ARG A 539 32.45 22.64 -40.21
CA ARG A 539 31.41 22.92 -39.21
C ARG A 539 30.05 23.17 -39.88
N SER A 540 30.00 23.96 -40.95
CA SER A 540 28.75 24.24 -41.68
C SER A 540 28.11 22.98 -42.28
N ARG A 541 28.92 22.03 -42.78
CA ARG A 541 28.42 20.75 -43.31
C ARG A 541 27.85 19.82 -42.22
N LEU A 542 28.40 19.85 -41.01
CA LEU A 542 27.90 19.05 -39.89
C LEU A 542 26.56 19.58 -39.38
N THR A 543 26.35 20.89 -39.39
CA THR A 543 25.05 21.50 -39.05
C THR A 543 23.96 21.07 -40.02
N VAL A 544 24.19 21.15 -41.35
CA VAL A 544 23.19 20.77 -42.38
C VAL A 544 22.80 19.28 -42.30
N GLN A 545 23.72 18.40 -41.90
CA GLN A 545 23.41 16.98 -41.68
C GLN A 545 22.57 16.74 -40.43
N ASN A 546 22.78 17.51 -39.36
CA ASN A 546 22.00 17.38 -38.13
C ASN A 546 20.58 17.96 -38.28
N THR A 547 20.38 19.02 -39.05
CA THR A 547 19.03 19.59 -39.30
C THR A 547 18.15 18.63 -40.12
N ARG A 548 18.73 17.88 -41.09
CA ARG A 548 18.00 16.81 -41.80
C ARG A 548 17.66 15.61 -40.91
N ALA A 549 18.46 15.34 -39.88
CA ALA A 549 18.21 14.24 -38.95
C ALA A 549 17.11 14.57 -37.91
N SER A 550 16.91 15.85 -37.58
CA SER A 550 15.82 16.30 -36.69
C SER A 550 14.45 16.32 -37.38
N ASP A 551 14.37 16.75 -38.64
CA ASP A 551 13.09 16.76 -39.38
C ASP A 551 12.59 15.35 -39.71
N SER A 552 13.49 14.37 -39.83
CA SER A 552 13.15 12.95 -39.99
C SER A 552 12.46 12.33 -38.76
N LYS A 553 12.56 12.93 -37.57
CA LYS A 553 12.00 12.37 -36.32
C LYS A 553 10.65 12.95 -35.91
N SER A 554 10.16 14.01 -36.57
CA SER A 554 8.89 14.67 -36.23
C SER A 554 7.65 14.12 -36.97
N GLY A 555 7.79 13.08 -37.81
CA GLY A 555 6.75 12.62 -38.74
C GLY A 555 5.98 11.34 -38.37
N ARG A 556 6.03 10.84 -37.13
CA ARG A 556 5.25 9.64 -36.73
C ARG A 556 4.69 9.75 -35.32
N SER A 557 3.45 10.22 -35.21
CA SER A 557 2.45 9.73 -34.27
C SER A 557 1.20 10.61 -34.40
N LEU A 558 0.16 10.10 -35.09
CA LEU A 558 -1.26 10.39 -34.84
C LEU A 558 -2.08 9.58 -35.88
N SER A 559 -2.38 8.33 -35.54
CA SER A 559 -3.48 7.58 -36.13
C SER A 559 -4.00 6.57 -35.11
N GLY A 560 -5.29 6.68 -34.79
CA GLY A 560 -6.07 5.77 -33.94
C GLY A 560 -6.97 6.59 -33.01
N SER A 561 -8.29 6.47 -33.00
CA SER A 561 -9.22 5.55 -33.66
C SER A 561 -10.61 6.22 -33.66
N CYS A 562 -11.50 5.77 -34.55
CA CYS A 562 -12.94 5.99 -34.45
C CYS A 562 -13.52 5.39 -33.16
#